data_AF-A0A554XJI6-F1
#
_entry.id   AF-A0A554XJI6-F1
#
_cell.length_a   1.000
_cell.length_b   1.000
_cell.length_c   1.000
_cell.angle_alpha   90.00
_cell.angle_beta   90.00
_cell.angle_gamma   90.00
#
_symmetry.space_group_name_H-M   'P 1'
#
loop_
_entity.id
_entity.type
_entity.pdbx_description
1 polymer ?
#
loop_
_entity_poly.entity_id
_entity_poly.type
_entity_poly.pdbx_seq_one_letter_code
_entity_poly.pdbx_strand_id
1 'polypeptide(L)'
;MARQPRWSVTGRPHLLRHIGHSGQPVFVDDGDRALCRDLLLAGAEQEGVALHAYTLLAADVWLLGTPRREGALARWMQALGRAYVRAFNRRHGRSGTLWDGRYRATVLAEPWVLPAMLMLDAEPVRLGLAAAPEAWPWSTHGHYGGLAAQAGLTPPAAWWALGDTPFAREARYRQYSREGLPAAAAQRLREAATKGWPLGDADFLAALQAETGRRVTPARPGRPRKRG
;
A
#
# COMPACT_ATOMS: atom_id res chain seq x y z
N MET A 1 20.64 -18.09 -3.63
CA MET A 1 20.10 -17.95 -2.25
C MET A 1 18.59 -17.89 -2.31
N ALA A 2 17.90 -18.77 -1.60
CA ALA A 2 16.45 -18.71 -1.44
C ALA A 2 16.08 -17.35 -0.81
N ARG A 3 15.37 -16.51 -1.55
CA ARG A 3 14.90 -15.21 -1.05
C ARG A 3 13.80 -15.47 -0.04
N GLN A 4 13.89 -14.85 1.14
CA GLN A 4 12.88 -15.01 2.20
C GLN A 4 11.45 -14.79 1.67
N PRO A 5 10.46 -15.58 2.14
CA PRO A 5 9.08 -15.40 1.71
C PRO A 5 8.54 -14.06 2.21
N ARG A 6 7.59 -13.48 1.49
CA ARG A 6 7.04 -12.15 1.80
C ARG A 6 6.36 -12.17 3.18
N TRP A 7 6.36 -11.03 3.86
CA TRP A 7 5.55 -10.85 5.07
C TRP A 7 4.09 -10.66 4.65
N SER A 8 3.30 -11.71 4.87
CA SER A 8 1.86 -11.71 4.67
C SER A 8 1.26 -12.42 5.88
N VAL A 9 0.69 -11.64 6.79
CA VAL A 9 0.08 -12.14 8.02
C VAL A 9 -1.43 -11.99 7.91
N THR A 10 -2.16 -13.09 7.98
CA THR A 10 -3.63 -13.07 7.84
C THR A 10 -4.26 -12.24 8.94
N GLY A 11 -5.29 -11.45 8.60
CA GLY A 11 -6.03 -10.60 9.54
C GLY A 11 -5.31 -9.32 9.97
N ARG A 12 -4.05 -9.09 9.55
CA ARG A 12 -3.32 -7.85 9.88
C ARG A 12 -3.26 -6.89 8.67
N PRO A 13 -3.31 -5.56 8.88
CA PRO A 13 -3.13 -4.58 7.81
C PRO A 13 -1.72 -4.61 7.22
N HIS A 14 -1.62 -4.49 5.90
CA HIS A 14 -0.34 -4.41 5.19
C HIS A 14 -0.29 -3.16 4.31
N LEU A 15 0.81 -2.42 4.40
CA LEU A 15 1.18 -1.39 3.44
C LEU A 15 2.09 -2.00 2.38
N LEU A 16 1.65 -1.95 1.12
CA LEU A 16 2.35 -2.49 -0.03
C LEU A 16 2.82 -1.36 -0.94
N ARG A 17 3.96 -1.60 -1.60
CA ARG A 17 4.48 -0.76 -2.67
C ARG A 17 4.95 -1.62 -3.84
N HIS A 18 4.53 -1.28 -5.05
CA HIS A 18 5.00 -1.90 -6.29
C HIS A 18 5.58 -0.81 -7.20
N ILE A 19 6.85 -0.96 -7.55
CA ILE A 19 7.64 0.07 -8.24
C ILE A 19 7.87 -0.36 -9.68
N GLY A 20 7.77 0.58 -10.62
CA GLY A 20 8.16 0.40 -12.01
C GLY A 20 9.65 0.11 -12.16
N HIS A 21 9.99 -0.72 -13.16
CA HIS A 21 11.37 -1.08 -13.43
C HIS A 21 12.22 0.18 -13.67
N SER A 22 13.33 0.31 -12.92
CA SER A 22 14.21 1.49 -12.98
C SER A 22 13.49 2.83 -12.74
N GLY A 23 12.42 2.83 -11.94
CA GLY A 23 11.62 4.03 -11.64
C GLY A 23 10.83 4.57 -12.84
N GLN A 24 10.73 3.80 -13.93
CA GLN A 24 10.02 4.23 -15.12
C GLN A 24 8.51 4.29 -14.89
N PRO A 25 7.79 5.20 -15.58
CA PRO A 25 6.35 5.27 -15.50
C PRO A 25 5.72 3.91 -15.84
N VAL A 26 4.76 3.52 -15.00
CA VAL A 26 3.95 2.31 -15.20
C VAL A 26 2.56 2.64 -15.73
N PHE A 27 2.24 3.93 -15.88
CA PHE A 27 1.05 4.46 -16.54
C PHE A 27 1.48 5.55 -17.51
N VAL A 28 1.08 5.45 -18.78
CA VAL A 28 1.29 6.50 -19.77
C VAL A 28 0.16 7.53 -19.70
N ASP A 29 -1.07 7.06 -19.46
CA ASP A 29 -2.26 7.88 -19.40
C ASP A 29 -3.27 7.39 -18.36
N ASP A 30 -4.41 8.06 -18.30
CA ASP A 30 -5.50 7.74 -17.38
C ASP A 30 -6.24 6.44 -17.72
N GLY A 31 -6.20 5.99 -18.98
CA GLY A 31 -6.71 4.68 -19.35
C GLY A 31 -5.90 3.53 -18.73
N ASP A 32 -4.58 3.71 -18.62
CA ASP A 32 -3.72 2.75 -17.95
C ASP A 32 -4.03 2.70 -16.44
N ARG A 33 -4.22 3.87 -15.81
CA ARG A 33 -4.58 3.95 -14.39
C ARG A 33 -5.95 3.36 -14.11
N ALA A 34 -6.95 3.65 -14.95
CA ALA A 34 -8.29 3.09 -14.84
C ALA A 34 -8.26 1.56 -14.93
N LEU A 35 -7.58 1.01 -15.94
CA LEU A 35 -7.43 -0.44 -16.08
C LEU A 35 -6.75 -1.07 -14.85
N CYS A 36 -5.68 -0.46 -14.36
CA CYS A 36 -4.98 -0.96 -13.19
C CYS A 36 -5.85 -0.93 -11.93
N ARG A 37 -6.56 0.18 -11.69
CA ARG A 37 -7.53 0.31 -10.59
C ARG A 37 -8.58 -0.80 -10.65
N ASP A 38 -9.15 -1.04 -11.82
CA ASP A 38 -10.23 -2.03 -11.97
C ASP A 38 -9.73 -3.46 -11.73
N LEU A 39 -8.55 -3.80 -12.29
CA LEU A 39 -7.88 -5.09 -12.03
C LEU A 39 -7.51 -5.28 -10.56
N LEU A 40 -7.07 -4.19 -9.91
CA LEU A 40 -6.67 -4.17 -8.51
C LEU A 40 -7.88 -4.41 -7.60
N LEU A 41 -9.00 -3.73 -7.84
CA LEU A 41 -10.24 -3.89 -7.08
C LEU A 41 -10.83 -5.30 -7.25
N ALA A 42 -11.00 -5.74 -8.49
CA ALA A 42 -11.53 -7.07 -8.79
C ALA A 42 -10.62 -8.18 -8.22
N GLY A 43 -9.31 -8.02 -8.36
CA GLY A 43 -8.34 -8.98 -7.83
C GLY A 43 -8.34 -9.05 -6.30
N ALA A 44 -8.60 -7.93 -5.61
CA ALA A 44 -8.64 -7.90 -4.14
C ALA A 44 -9.81 -8.73 -3.62
N GLU A 45 -10.99 -8.55 -4.22
CA GLU A 45 -12.18 -9.32 -3.91
C GLU A 45 -11.97 -10.82 -4.18
N GLN A 46 -11.54 -11.17 -5.40
CA GLN A 46 -11.30 -12.55 -5.82
C GLN A 46 -10.31 -13.29 -4.91
N GLU A 47 -9.28 -12.58 -4.43
CA GLU A 47 -8.24 -13.18 -3.62
C GLU A 47 -8.49 -13.14 -2.12
N GLY A 48 -9.58 -12.49 -1.69
CA GLY A 48 -9.94 -12.36 -0.27
C GLY A 48 -9.04 -11.37 0.46
N VAL A 49 -8.80 -10.20 -0.13
CA VAL A 49 -8.08 -9.08 0.48
C VAL A 49 -9.08 -7.95 0.73
N ALA A 50 -9.21 -7.53 2.00
CA ALA A 50 -9.92 -6.30 2.33
C ALA A 50 -9.03 -5.11 1.92
N LEU A 51 -9.33 -4.49 0.79
CA LEU A 51 -8.59 -3.33 0.31
C LEU A 51 -9.10 -2.07 1.02
N HIS A 52 -8.24 -1.42 1.79
CA HIS A 52 -8.57 -0.22 2.55
C HIS A 52 -8.28 1.04 1.75
N ALA A 53 -7.08 1.19 1.20
CA ALA A 53 -6.69 2.39 0.48
C ALA A 53 -5.72 2.09 -0.66
N TYR A 54 -5.66 2.97 -1.65
CA TYR A 54 -4.65 2.93 -2.71
C TYR A 54 -4.31 4.34 -3.20
N THR A 55 -3.13 4.49 -3.78
CA THR A 55 -2.78 5.60 -4.67
C THR A 55 -1.96 5.08 -5.85
N LEU A 56 -2.37 5.43 -7.06
CA LEU A 56 -1.66 5.11 -8.30
C LEU A 56 -0.90 6.36 -8.73
N LEU A 57 0.43 6.32 -8.63
CA LEU A 57 1.34 7.42 -8.97
C LEU A 57 1.87 7.19 -10.39
N ALA A 58 2.88 7.94 -10.85
CA ALA A 58 3.43 7.74 -12.19
C ALA A 58 4.18 6.39 -12.34
N ALA A 59 5.07 6.08 -11.39
CA ALA A 59 5.95 4.91 -11.42
C ALA A 59 5.73 3.95 -10.24
N ASP A 60 4.77 4.25 -9.37
CA ASP A 60 4.56 3.56 -8.11
C ASP A 60 3.07 3.28 -7.89
N VAL A 61 2.78 2.08 -7.40
CA VAL A 61 1.47 1.72 -6.88
C VAL A 61 1.62 1.45 -5.40
N TRP A 62 0.86 2.19 -4.60
CA TRP A 62 0.81 1.97 -3.16
C TRP A 62 -0.57 1.50 -2.73
N LEU A 63 -0.60 0.52 -1.83
CA LEU A 63 -1.82 -0.17 -1.41
C LEU A 63 -1.81 -0.37 0.11
N LEU A 64 -2.98 -0.28 0.72
CA LEU A 64 -3.22 -0.68 2.11
C LEU A 64 -4.31 -1.73 2.12
N GLY A 65 -4.00 -2.95 2.56
CA GLY A 65 -4.97 -4.03 2.57
C GLY A 65 -4.71 -5.10 3.62
N THR A 66 -5.77 -5.77 4.04
CA THR A 66 -5.73 -6.86 5.01
C THR A 66 -6.09 -8.19 4.34
N PRO A 67 -5.16 -9.15 4.24
CA PRO A 67 -5.48 -10.47 3.71
C PRO A 67 -6.34 -11.27 4.66
N ARG A 68 -7.46 -11.82 4.18
CA ARG A 68 -8.37 -12.67 4.96
C ARG A 68 -7.98 -14.14 4.98
N ARG A 69 -7.00 -14.53 4.18
CA ARG A 69 -6.46 -15.90 4.09
C ARG A 69 -4.98 -15.89 3.77
N GLU A 70 -4.30 -16.99 4.06
CA GLU A 70 -2.87 -17.13 3.81
C GLU A 70 -2.54 -17.00 2.30
N GLY A 71 -1.45 -16.30 2.00
CA GLY A 71 -0.98 -16.07 0.63
C GLY A 71 -1.86 -15.16 -0.23
N ALA A 72 -2.96 -14.60 0.28
CA ALA A 72 -3.88 -13.76 -0.49
C ALA A 72 -3.18 -12.56 -1.14
N LEU A 73 -2.35 -11.83 -0.41
CA LEU A 73 -1.58 -10.70 -0.98
C LEU A 73 -0.66 -11.14 -2.11
N ALA A 74 -0.05 -12.32 -2.00
CA ALA A 74 0.86 -12.84 -3.03
C ALA A 74 0.10 -13.18 -4.32
N ARG A 75 -1.03 -13.87 -4.20
CA ARG A 75 -1.88 -14.22 -5.36
C ARG A 75 -2.48 -12.97 -5.98
N TRP A 76 -2.99 -12.04 -5.17
CA TRP A 76 -3.56 -10.77 -5.64
C TRP A 76 -2.57 -9.96 -6.46
N MET A 77 -1.37 -9.69 -5.92
CA MET A 77 -0.35 -8.93 -6.63
C MET A 77 0.20 -9.67 -7.86
N GLN A 78 0.23 -11.01 -7.83
CA GLN A 78 0.60 -11.81 -9.00
C GLN A 78 -0.45 -11.72 -10.10
N ALA A 79 -1.74 -11.80 -9.76
CA ALA A 79 -2.84 -11.65 -10.71
C ALA A 79 -2.83 -10.25 -11.35
N LEU A 80 -2.72 -9.20 -10.52
CA LEU A 80 -2.59 -7.81 -10.98
C LEU A 80 -1.40 -7.65 -11.93
N GLY A 81 -0.21 -8.08 -11.50
CA GLY A 81 1.00 -7.96 -12.31
C GLY A 81 0.90 -8.69 -13.65
N ARG A 82 0.30 -9.88 -13.69
CA ARG A 82 0.13 -10.64 -14.95
C ARG A 82 -0.87 -9.99 -15.89
N ALA A 83 -2.04 -9.61 -15.39
CA ALA A 83 -3.11 -9.04 -16.19
C ALA A 83 -2.73 -7.66 -16.73
N TYR A 84 -2.24 -6.78 -15.84
CA TYR A 84 -1.92 -5.40 -16.19
C TYR A 84 -0.74 -5.32 -17.16
N VAL A 85 0.38 -6.03 -16.88
CA VAL A 85 1.57 -5.97 -17.75
C VAL A 85 1.26 -6.50 -19.14
N ARG A 86 0.46 -7.57 -19.26
CA ARG A 86 0.02 -8.09 -20.56
C ARG A 86 -0.79 -7.05 -21.33
N ALA A 87 -1.73 -6.37 -20.67
CA ALA A 87 -2.56 -5.37 -21.31
C ALA A 87 -1.76 -4.12 -21.70
N PHE A 88 -0.90 -3.64 -20.80
CA PHE A 88 0.00 -2.51 -21.03
C PHE A 88 0.95 -2.77 -22.21
N ASN A 89 1.63 -3.92 -22.21
CA ASN A 89 2.54 -4.30 -23.30
C ASN A 89 1.83 -4.37 -24.65
N ARG A 90 0.62 -4.95 -24.68
CA ARG A 90 -0.19 -5.01 -25.89
C ARG A 90 -0.61 -3.61 -26.38
N ARG A 91 -1.07 -2.74 -25.46
CA ARG A 91 -1.54 -1.39 -25.78
C ARG A 91 -0.43 -0.49 -26.31
N HIS A 92 0.77 -0.62 -25.75
CA HIS A 92 1.90 0.27 -26.04
C HIS A 92 2.98 -0.36 -26.94
N GLY A 93 2.72 -1.52 -27.53
CA GLY A 93 3.68 -2.22 -28.41
C GLY A 93 5.00 -2.62 -27.71
N ARG A 94 4.96 -2.84 -26.39
CA ARG A 94 6.13 -3.17 -25.57
C ARG A 94 6.21 -4.67 -25.30
N SER A 95 7.38 -5.11 -24.83
CA SER A 95 7.59 -6.46 -24.29
C SER A 95 8.42 -6.39 -23.01
N GLY A 96 8.45 -7.50 -22.26
CA GLY A 96 9.22 -7.59 -21.01
C GLY A 96 8.45 -7.15 -19.76
N THR A 97 9.20 -6.90 -18.69
CA THR A 97 8.67 -6.58 -17.37
C THR A 97 8.41 -5.09 -17.20
N LEU A 98 7.26 -4.75 -16.62
CA LEU A 98 6.96 -3.36 -16.24
C LEU A 98 7.47 -3.00 -14.84
N TRP A 99 7.52 -3.98 -13.95
CA TRP A 99 7.79 -3.79 -12.53
C TRP A 99 9.25 -4.12 -12.16
N ASP A 100 9.77 -3.46 -11.14
CA ASP A 100 11.08 -3.72 -10.56
C ASP A 100 11.08 -4.95 -9.63
N GLY A 101 10.70 -6.10 -10.21
CA GLY A 101 10.60 -7.36 -9.52
C GLY A 101 9.37 -7.45 -8.60
N ARG A 102 9.60 -7.90 -7.36
CA ARG A 102 8.53 -8.24 -6.41
C ARG A 102 8.07 -6.98 -5.67
N TYR A 103 6.75 -6.85 -5.48
CA TYR A 103 6.20 -5.88 -4.54
C TYR A 103 6.83 -6.02 -3.14
N ARG A 104 6.86 -4.90 -2.43
CA ARG A 104 7.22 -4.82 -1.00
C ARG A 104 5.96 -4.79 -0.16
N ALA A 105 6.01 -5.37 1.03
CA ALA A 105 4.91 -5.36 1.99
C ALA A 105 5.44 -5.20 3.40
N THR A 106 4.70 -4.45 4.21
CA THR A 106 4.98 -4.16 5.62
C THR A 106 3.71 -4.38 6.41
N VAL A 107 3.80 -5.18 7.48
CA VAL A 107 2.69 -5.35 8.44
C VAL A 107 2.61 -4.10 9.30
N LEU A 108 1.40 -3.55 9.44
CA LEU A 108 1.14 -2.39 10.29
C LEU A 108 0.38 -2.83 11.55
N ALA A 109 0.74 -2.23 12.69
CA ALA A 109 -0.15 -2.17 13.84
C ALA A 109 -1.33 -1.26 13.54
N GLU A 110 -2.47 -1.46 14.23
CA GLU A 110 -3.69 -0.68 13.98
C GLU A 110 -3.45 0.83 14.01
N PRO A 111 -2.76 1.42 15.02
CA PRO A 111 -2.58 2.88 15.08
C PRO A 111 -1.87 3.50 13.86
N TRP A 112 -1.23 2.70 13.01
CA TRP A 112 -0.61 3.14 11.76
C TRP A 112 -1.51 3.06 10.52
N VAL A 113 -2.72 2.50 10.61
CA VAL A 113 -3.65 2.32 9.49
C VAL A 113 -4.13 3.67 8.95
N LEU A 114 -4.72 4.51 9.79
CA LEU A 114 -5.17 5.84 9.36
C LEU A 114 -4.01 6.74 8.93
N PRO A 115 -2.86 6.80 9.65
CA PRO A 115 -1.66 7.47 9.13
C PRO A 115 -1.18 6.92 7.78
N ALA A 116 -1.28 5.61 7.51
CA ALA A 116 -0.93 5.08 6.21
C ALA A 116 -1.86 5.61 5.10
N MET A 117 -3.17 5.69 5.35
CA MET A 117 -4.14 6.29 4.42
C MET A 117 -3.80 7.75 4.10
N LEU A 118 -3.57 8.56 5.12
CA LEU A 118 -3.22 9.98 4.94
C LEU A 118 -1.88 10.16 4.23
N MET A 119 -0.91 9.27 4.48
CA MET A 119 0.38 9.28 3.76
C MET A 119 0.18 8.97 2.27
N LEU A 120 -0.64 7.96 1.94
CA LEU A 120 -0.98 7.59 0.56
C LEU A 120 -1.61 8.77 -0.19
N ASP A 121 -2.57 9.46 0.44
CA ASP A 121 -3.26 10.61 -0.12
C ASP A 121 -2.32 11.82 -0.35
N ALA A 122 -1.28 11.94 0.46
CA ALA A 122 -0.27 12.99 0.35
C ALA A 122 0.85 12.69 -0.68
N GLU A 123 1.01 11.44 -1.13
CA GLU A 123 2.07 11.07 -2.08
C GLU A 123 1.99 11.82 -3.43
N PRO A 124 0.81 11.97 -4.07
CA PRO A 124 0.70 12.73 -5.32
C PRO A 124 1.16 14.18 -5.16
N VAL A 125 0.81 14.82 -4.05
CA VAL A 125 1.23 16.20 -3.75
C VAL A 125 2.73 16.27 -3.52
N ARG A 126 3.27 15.34 -2.73
CA ARG A 126 4.73 15.24 -2.47
C ARG A 126 5.53 15.07 -3.75
N LEU A 127 5.00 14.36 -4.73
CA LEU A 127 5.64 14.13 -6.03
C LEU A 127 5.35 15.23 -7.07
N GLY A 128 4.59 16.27 -6.72
CA GLY A 128 4.22 17.34 -7.64
C GLY A 128 3.22 16.91 -8.73
N LEU A 129 2.52 15.79 -8.54
CA LEU A 129 1.50 15.29 -9.47
C LEU A 129 0.14 15.97 -9.31
N ALA A 130 -0.13 16.55 -8.13
CA ALA A 130 -1.36 17.25 -7.81
C ALA A 130 -1.09 18.41 -6.84
N ALA A 131 -1.91 19.47 -6.89
CA ALA A 131 -1.80 20.60 -5.98
C ALA A 131 -2.32 20.29 -4.56
N ALA A 132 -3.24 19.34 -4.43
CA ALA A 132 -3.85 18.89 -3.18
C ALA A 132 -4.30 17.42 -3.32
N PRO A 133 -4.52 16.69 -2.21
CA PRO A 133 -5.00 15.30 -2.26
C PRO A 133 -6.33 15.15 -3.02
N GLU A 134 -7.26 16.10 -2.87
CA GLU A 134 -8.55 16.14 -3.55
C GLU A 134 -8.43 16.23 -5.07
N ALA A 135 -7.31 16.77 -5.59
CA ALA A 135 -7.06 16.92 -7.01
C ALA A 135 -6.48 15.66 -7.68
N TRP A 136 -6.24 14.58 -6.93
CA TRP A 136 -5.72 13.33 -7.47
C TRP A 136 -6.78 12.21 -7.49
N PRO A 137 -7.50 12.00 -8.61
CA PRO A 137 -8.58 11.03 -8.71
C PRO A 137 -8.11 9.57 -8.67
N TRP A 138 -6.81 9.34 -8.81
CA TRP A 138 -6.20 8.01 -8.81
C TRP A 138 -5.80 7.54 -7.41
N SER A 139 -6.49 8.04 -6.38
CA SER A 139 -6.37 7.62 -4.99
C SER A 139 -7.73 7.35 -4.36
N THR A 140 -7.72 6.75 -3.16
CA THR A 140 -8.93 6.57 -2.35
C THR A 140 -9.34 7.82 -1.56
N HIS A 141 -8.58 8.92 -1.65
CA HIS A 141 -8.90 10.16 -0.94
C HIS A 141 -10.34 10.63 -1.20
N GLY A 142 -10.74 10.63 -2.48
CA GLY A 142 -12.09 11.06 -2.88
C GLY A 142 -13.21 10.24 -2.23
N HIS A 143 -12.98 8.95 -1.97
CA HIS A 143 -13.93 8.09 -1.26
C HIS A 143 -14.07 8.46 0.20
N TYR A 144 -12.96 8.55 0.92
CA TYR A 144 -12.98 8.82 2.35
C TYR A 144 -13.29 10.28 2.69
N GLY A 145 -13.08 11.19 1.75
CA GLY A 145 -13.43 12.61 1.86
C GLY A 145 -14.85 12.96 1.39
N GLY A 146 -15.65 11.99 0.95
CA GLY A 146 -17.03 12.24 0.49
C GLY A 146 -17.14 12.97 -0.86
N LEU A 147 -16.10 12.89 -1.69
CA LEU A 147 -16.03 13.58 -2.99
C LEU A 147 -16.43 12.66 -4.16
N ALA A 148 -16.21 11.35 -4.03
CA ALA A 148 -16.54 10.35 -5.04
C ALA A 148 -16.75 8.98 -4.40
N ALA A 149 -17.77 8.23 -4.82
CA ALA A 149 -17.93 6.86 -4.34
C ALA A 149 -17.03 5.88 -5.12
N GLN A 150 -16.35 4.97 -4.41
CA GLN A 150 -15.54 3.91 -5.00
C GLN A 150 -15.96 2.56 -4.42
N ALA A 151 -16.59 1.72 -5.25
CA ALA A 151 -16.94 0.36 -4.88
C ALA A 151 -15.69 -0.52 -4.75
N GLY A 152 -15.80 -1.61 -3.98
CA GLY A 152 -14.71 -2.58 -3.78
C GLY A 152 -13.72 -2.23 -2.67
N LEU A 153 -13.90 -1.09 -2.00
CA LEU A 153 -13.14 -0.73 -0.81
C LEU A 153 -13.78 -1.32 0.46
N THR A 154 -12.95 -1.65 1.44
CA THR A 154 -13.35 -2.04 2.79
C THR A 154 -12.84 -0.98 3.77
N PRO A 155 -13.67 -0.01 4.19
CA PRO A 155 -13.26 1.00 5.16
C PRO A 155 -12.72 0.37 6.46
N PRO A 156 -11.51 0.75 6.92
CA PRO A 156 -10.91 0.19 8.13
C PRO A 156 -11.58 0.74 9.40
N ALA A 157 -11.40 0.04 10.52
CA ALA A 157 -11.93 0.45 11.83
C ALA A 157 -11.51 1.87 12.21
N ALA A 158 -10.25 2.25 11.96
CA ALA A 158 -9.76 3.60 12.20
C ALA A 158 -10.51 4.70 11.43
N TRP A 159 -11.10 4.40 10.25
CA TRP A 159 -11.95 5.36 9.54
C TRP A 159 -13.35 5.44 10.15
N TRP A 160 -13.94 4.29 10.53
CA TRP A 160 -15.23 4.26 11.22
C TRP A 160 -15.20 5.04 12.55
N ALA A 161 -14.06 5.03 13.25
CA ALA A 161 -13.86 5.75 14.49
C ALA A 161 -13.77 7.29 14.35
N LEU A 162 -13.74 7.84 13.12
CA LEU A 162 -13.60 9.29 12.90
C LEU A 162 -14.85 10.09 13.25
N GLY A 163 -16.01 9.44 13.38
CA GLY A 163 -17.28 10.08 13.73
C GLY A 163 -18.48 9.16 13.54
N ASP A 164 -19.59 9.53 14.17
CA ASP A 164 -20.77 8.67 14.23
C ASP A 164 -21.61 8.70 12.95
N THR A 165 -21.55 9.81 12.20
CA THR A 165 -22.27 9.96 10.92
C THR A 165 -21.33 9.92 9.72
N PRO A 166 -21.80 9.54 8.51
CA PRO A 166 -20.99 9.61 7.28
C PRO A 166 -20.36 11.00 7.08
N PHE A 167 -21.15 12.06 7.20
CA PHE A 167 -20.67 13.44 7.05
C PHE A 167 -19.60 13.82 8.06
N ALA A 168 -19.75 13.40 9.33
CA ALA A 168 -18.75 13.66 10.37
C ALA A 168 -17.42 12.95 10.06
N ARG A 169 -17.47 11.70 9.60
CA ARG A 169 -16.27 10.95 9.19
C ARG A 169 -15.58 11.59 8.00
N GLU A 170 -16.32 11.95 6.96
CA GLU A 170 -15.79 12.60 5.76
C GLU A 170 -15.20 13.99 6.06
N ALA A 171 -15.85 14.77 6.91
CA ALA A 171 -15.34 16.07 7.36
C ALA A 171 -14.04 15.90 8.16
N ARG A 172 -14.01 14.95 9.11
CA ARG A 172 -12.82 14.67 9.93
C ARG A 172 -11.66 14.13 9.08
N TYR A 173 -11.94 13.25 8.13
CA TYR A 173 -10.93 12.72 7.22
C TYR A 173 -10.29 13.83 6.38
N ARG A 174 -11.11 14.72 5.79
CA ARG A 174 -10.61 15.90 5.06
C ARG A 174 -9.79 16.84 5.95
N GLN A 175 -10.23 17.06 7.19
CA GLN A 175 -9.47 17.84 8.17
C GLN A 175 -8.07 17.25 8.38
N TYR A 176 -7.97 15.95 8.70
CA TYR A 176 -6.68 15.30 8.90
C TYR A 176 -5.80 15.26 7.65
N SER A 177 -6.41 15.12 6.47
CA SER A 177 -5.68 15.20 5.20
C SER A 177 -5.08 16.58 4.96
N ARG A 178 -5.77 17.66 5.36
CA ARG A 178 -5.27 19.04 5.24
C ARG A 178 -4.22 19.39 6.28
N GLU A 179 -4.41 18.93 7.52
CA GLU A 179 -3.42 19.07 8.60
C GLU A 179 -2.15 18.30 8.26
N GLY A 180 -2.30 17.17 7.56
CA GLY A 180 -1.20 16.32 7.14
C GLY A 180 -0.59 15.53 8.31
N LEU A 181 0.38 14.68 7.96
CA LEU A 181 1.13 13.92 8.96
C LEU A 181 2.40 14.66 9.36
N PRO A 182 2.86 14.52 10.61
CA PRO A 182 4.22 14.86 10.97
C PRO A 182 5.21 14.19 10.01
N ALA A 183 6.20 14.95 9.52
CA ALA A 183 7.16 14.46 8.52
C ALA A 183 7.85 13.15 8.96
N ALA A 184 8.18 13.04 10.26
CA ALA A 184 8.77 11.83 10.84
C ALA A 184 7.85 10.61 10.75
N ALA A 185 6.53 10.77 10.93
CA ALA A 185 5.58 9.67 10.82
C ALA A 185 5.45 9.20 9.36
N ALA A 186 5.33 10.14 8.42
CA ALA A 186 5.28 9.83 6.99
C ALA A 186 6.57 9.14 6.51
N GLN A 187 7.73 9.59 6.99
CA GLN A 187 9.02 8.97 6.70
C GLN A 187 9.10 7.53 7.25
N ARG A 188 8.66 7.30 8.49
CA ARG A 188 8.62 5.95 9.08
C ARG A 188 7.79 4.97 8.23
N LEU A 189 6.61 5.39 7.77
CA LEU A 189 5.75 4.58 6.89
C LEU A 189 6.45 4.23 5.56
N ARG A 190 7.03 5.24 4.89
CA ARG A 190 7.74 5.03 3.61
C ARG A 190 8.95 4.13 3.75
N GLU A 191 9.74 4.32 4.80
CA GLU A 191 10.92 3.52 5.07
C GLU A 191 10.55 2.08 5.40
N ALA A 192 9.55 1.88 6.26
CA ALA A 192 9.05 0.56 6.61
C ALA A 192 8.59 -0.18 5.35
N ALA A 193 7.72 0.44 4.53
CA ALA A 193 7.24 -0.12 3.27
C ALA A 193 8.37 -0.44 2.27
N THR A 194 9.37 0.44 2.16
CA THR A 194 10.51 0.24 1.24
C THR A 194 11.40 -0.92 1.69
N LYS A 195 11.68 -0.99 2.99
CA LYS A 195 12.57 -2.01 3.59
C LYS A 195 11.84 -3.34 3.83
N GLY A 196 10.51 -3.31 3.94
CA GLY A 196 9.66 -4.48 4.22
C GLY A 196 9.66 -4.90 5.69
N TRP A 197 9.87 -3.96 6.63
CA TRP A 197 9.88 -4.25 8.07
C TRP A 197 8.56 -3.86 8.72
N PRO A 198 8.03 -4.64 9.67
CA PRO A 198 6.83 -4.28 10.41
C PRO A 198 6.93 -2.93 11.09
N LEU A 199 5.79 -2.27 11.25
CA LEU A 199 5.68 -0.99 11.94
C LEU A 199 4.64 -1.07 13.06
N GLY A 200 5.11 -0.94 14.29
CA GLY A 200 4.32 -0.96 15.53
C GLY A 200 5.19 -0.64 16.73
N ASP A 201 4.60 -0.70 17.92
CA ASP A 201 5.33 -0.60 19.19
C ASP A 201 6.07 -1.91 19.54
N ALA A 202 6.82 -1.90 20.65
CA ALA A 202 7.62 -3.06 21.06
C ALA A 202 6.77 -4.31 21.31
N ASP A 203 5.59 -4.14 21.90
CA ASP A 203 4.68 -5.24 22.25
C ASP A 203 4.09 -5.88 20.99
N PHE A 204 3.64 -5.05 20.03
CA PHE A 204 3.19 -5.51 18.73
C PHE A 204 4.29 -6.30 18.00
N LEU A 205 5.53 -5.80 18.01
CA LEU A 205 6.65 -6.47 17.35
C LEU A 205 6.99 -7.80 18.05
N ALA A 206 6.99 -7.84 19.38
CA ALA A 206 7.22 -9.07 20.12
C ALA A 206 6.15 -10.13 19.82
N ALA A 207 4.86 -9.74 19.85
CA ALA A 207 3.75 -10.63 19.53
C ALA A 207 3.82 -11.13 18.07
N LEU A 208 4.15 -10.25 17.13
CA LEU A 208 4.30 -10.61 15.72
C LEU A 208 5.47 -11.57 15.48
N GLN A 209 6.58 -11.40 16.21
CA GLN A 209 7.70 -12.33 16.16
C GLN A 209 7.33 -13.70 16.73
N ALA A 210 6.58 -13.74 17.83
CA ALA A 210 6.10 -14.98 18.43
C ALA A 210 5.13 -15.73 17.50
N GLU A 211 4.20 -15.02 16.86
CA GLU A 211 3.22 -15.58 15.92
C GLU A 211 3.88 -16.14 14.65
N THR A 212 4.84 -15.41 14.08
CA THR A 212 5.38 -15.73 12.74
C THR A 212 6.69 -16.51 12.77
N GLY A 213 7.37 -16.56 13.92
CA GLY A 213 8.73 -17.08 14.05
C GLY A 213 9.78 -16.28 13.26
N ARG A 214 9.39 -15.13 12.67
CA ARG A 214 10.27 -14.31 11.84
C ARG A 214 10.84 -13.14 12.61
N ARG A 215 12.06 -12.78 12.26
CA ARG A 215 12.72 -11.59 12.82
C ARG A 215 11.97 -10.33 12.40
N VAL A 216 11.48 -9.56 13.37
CA VAL A 216 10.72 -8.31 13.15
C VAL A 216 11.61 -7.05 13.03
N THR A 217 12.92 -7.19 13.19
CA THR A 217 13.89 -6.08 13.09
C THR A 217 15.05 -6.40 12.15
N PRO A 218 15.69 -5.39 11.52
CA PRO A 218 16.90 -5.60 10.73
C PRO A 218 18.02 -6.22 11.57
N ALA A 219 18.83 -7.10 10.96
CA ALA A 219 20.12 -7.45 11.55
C ALA A 219 21.01 -6.21 11.62
N ARG A 220 21.85 -6.07 12.66
CA ARG A 220 22.94 -5.10 12.62
C ARG A 220 23.83 -5.40 11.40
N PRO A 221 24.11 -4.43 10.52
CA PRO A 221 25.06 -4.62 9.42
C PRO A 221 26.44 -4.97 10.01
N GLY A 222 27.03 -6.09 9.59
CA GLY A 222 28.36 -6.49 10.05
C GLY A 222 28.80 -7.85 9.52
N ARG A 223 30.09 -7.96 9.17
CA ARG A 223 30.75 -9.23 8.81
C ARG A 223 30.65 -10.19 10.01
N PRO A 224 30.35 -11.49 9.81
CA PRO A 224 30.40 -12.46 10.90
C PRO A 224 31.76 -12.37 11.60
N ARG A 225 31.77 -12.27 12.93
CA ARG A 225 33.02 -12.34 13.71
C ARG A 225 33.70 -13.66 13.34
N LYS A 226 34.94 -13.61 12.83
CA LYS A 226 35.78 -14.81 12.70
C LYS A 226 35.86 -15.43 14.08
N ARG A 227 35.41 -16.68 14.22
CA ARG A 227 35.77 -17.50 15.38
C ARG A 227 37.29 -17.67 15.31
N GLY A 228 37.97 -17.20 16.36
CA GLY A 228 39.38 -17.52 16.61
C GLY A 228 39.53 -18.96 17.04
#